data_AF-A0A124IT23-F1
#
_entry.id   AF-A0A124IT23-F1
#
_cell.length_a   1.000
_cell.length_b   1.000
_cell.length_c   1.000
_cell.angle_alpha   90.00
_cell.angle_beta   90.00
_cell.angle_gamma   90.00
#
_symmetry.space_group_name_H-M   'P 1'
#
loop_
_entity.id
_entity.type
_entity.pdbx_description
1 polymer ?
#
loop_
_entity_poly.entity_id
_entity_poly.type
_entity_poly.pdbx_seq_one_letter_code
_entity_poly.pdbx_strand_id
1 'polypeptide(L)'
;MQRLGLGMVNIISPRVMLVFTWSGEELVAAMADVVYRAYSIEDALDRVRKNPDIVRRRITNFLRDGHHSVLEFMGASWLIEGSRAFTHELVRHRVASYWQESQRYVDYAKGQLRYVLPPKLASELGSYLENVGHAYVGARSSMEPEDARYILPNAMASRVWVQMNAREFFLNFMPLRTGLGAFHEIRLIAWLMFNTLLDKFPITARWVWDNLPKLHPDYCRNVDKLKTIYGTEDCRVISIKDAFEKWGIEIPTPLRELISS
;
A
#
# COMPACT_ATOMS: atom_id res chain seq x y z
N MET A 1 15.24 -12.98 22.72
CA MET A 1 14.03 -12.26 23.16
C MET A 1 12.94 -13.30 23.40
N GLN A 2 12.41 -13.35 24.63
CA GLN A 2 11.66 -14.45 25.24
C GLN A 2 10.56 -15.07 24.35
N ARG A 3 10.62 -16.39 24.17
CA ARG A 3 9.49 -17.25 23.80
C ARG A 3 8.73 -17.58 25.08
N LEU A 4 7.50 -17.04 25.23
CA LEU A 4 6.54 -17.50 26.23
C LEU A 4 5.74 -18.67 25.66
N GLY A 5 5.50 -19.68 26.49
CA GLY A 5 5.01 -21.01 26.12
C GLY A 5 3.52 -21.12 25.81
N LEU A 6 3.20 -22.19 25.06
CA LEU A 6 1.93 -22.92 24.92
C LEU A 6 0.63 -22.10 24.81
N GLY A 7 0.17 -21.95 23.56
CA GLY A 7 -1.15 -21.42 23.17
C GLY A 7 -1.06 -20.41 22.02
N MET A 8 -0.30 -20.71 20.96
CA MET A 8 0.32 -19.66 20.13
C MET A 8 -0.42 -19.39 18.81
N VAL A 9 -1.49 -18.59 18.87
CA VAL A 9 -1.95 -17.86 17.67
C VAL A 9 -0.87 -16.86 17.27
N ASN A 10 -0.24 -17.08 16.12
CA ASN A 10 0.78 -16.18 15.60
C ASN A 10 0.14 -14.96 14.92
N ILE A 11 -0.19 -13.95 15.72
CA ILE A 11 -0.73 -12.68 15.22
C ILE A 11 0.42 -11.75 14.85
N ILE A 12 0.39 -11.25 13.62
CA ILE A 12 1.40 -10.35 13.06
C ILE A 12 0.76 -9.04 12.60
N SER A 13 1.57 -7.99 12.50
CA SER A 13 1.16 -6.71 11.93
C SER A 13 1.36 -6.70 10.41
N PRO A 14 0.59 -5.88 9.66
CA PRO A 14 0.83 -5.65 8.25
C PRO A 14 2.23 -5.11 8.00
N ARG A 15 2.86 -5.54 6.91
CA ARG A 15 4.21 -5.09 6.53
C ARG A 15 4.27 -4.74 5.05
N VAL A 16 5.01 -3.69 4.74
CA VAL A 16 5.30 -3.24 3.37
C VAL A 16 6.80 -3.08 3.23
N MET A 17 7.37 -3.69 2.19
CA MET A 17 8.77 -3.55 1.82
C MET A 17 8.85 -3.13 0.36
N LEU A 18 9.48 -1.99 0.08
CA LEU A 18 9.84 -1.62 -1.29
C LEU A 18 10.93 -2.57 -1.78
N VAL A 19 10.67 -3.27 -2.88
CA VAL A 19 11.64 -4.18 -3.51
C VAL A 19 12.50 -3.41 -4.50
N PHE A 20 11.87 -2.65 -5.40
CA PHE A 20 12.56 -1.77 -6.34
C PHE A 20 11.62 -0.69 -6.89
N THR A 21 12.21 0.34 -7.48
CA THR A 21 11.56 1.28 -8.39
C THR A 21 12.14 1.13 -9.79
N TRP A 22 11.38 1.47 -10.82
CA TRP A 22 11.89 1.59 -12.19
C TRP A 22 11.67 3.00 -12.73
N SER A 23 12.62 3.45 -13.57
CA SER A 23 12.62 4.80 -14.12
C SER A 23 12.57 5.88 -13.02
N GLY A 24 12.11 7.08 -13.33
CA GLY A 24 12.00 8.19 -12.40
C GLY A 24 11.49 9.45 -13.06
N GLU A 25 11.20 10.45 -12.24
CA GLU A 25 10.70 11.76 -12.67
C GLU A 25 11.67 12.44 -13.65
N GLU A 26 12.98 12.28 -13.43
CA GLU A 26 14.04 12.78 -14.31
C GLU A 26 13.92 12.19 -15.73
N LEU A 27 13.87 10.86 -15.85
CA LEU A 27 13.81 10.19 -17.14
C LEU A 27 12.49 10.50 -17.86
N VAL A 28 11.36 10.46 -17.15
CA VAL A 28 10.05 10.82 -17.72
C VAL A 28 10.06 12.26 -18.24
N ALA A 29 10.65 13.21 -17.49
CA ALA A 29 10.76 14.59 -17.94
C ALA A 29 11.74 14.77 -19.11
N ALA A 30 12.83 14.01 -19.16
CA ALA A 30 13.82 14.04 -20.25
C ALA A 30 13.23 13.50 -21.56
N MET A 31 12.44 12.43 -21.52
CA MET A 31 11.84 11.82 -22.71
C MET A 31 10.93 12.79 -23.49
N ALA A 32 10.42 13.85 -22.86
CA ALA A 32 9.71 14.91 -23.57
C ALA A 32 10.61 15.67 -24.57
N ASP A 33 11.90 15.87 -24.27
CA ASP A 33 12.84 16.46 -25.24
C ASP A 33 13.20 15.45 -26.35
N VAL A 34 13.33 14.17 -26.01
CA VAL A 34 13.62 13.11 -27.00
C VAL A 34 12.48 12.96 -28.01
N VAL A 35 11.26 12.73 -27.52
CA VAL A 35 10.09 12.43 -28.35
C VAL A 35 9.61 13.63 -29.15
N TYR A 36 9.66 14.84 -28.59
CA TYR A 36 9.07 16.03 -29.22
C TYR A 36 10.08 17.02 -29.80
N ARG A 37 11.38 16.89 -29.51
CA ARG A 37 12.41 17.86 -29.92
C ARG A 37 13.65 17.23 -30.52
N ALA A 38 13.64 15.92 -30.75
CA ALA A 38 14.72 15.16 -31.39
C ALA A 38 16.07 15.23 -30.66
N TYR A 39 16.06 15.39 -29.34
CA TYR A 39 17.27 15.25 -28.52
C TYR A 39 17.69 13.78 -28.48
N SER A 40 18.99 13.51 -28.35
CA SER A 40 19.45 12.20 -27.89
C SER A 40 18.99 11.97 -26.44
N ILE A 41 18.96 10.71 -26.00
CA ILE A 41 18.61 10.39 -24.60
C ILE A 41 19.64 11.02 -23.65
N GLU A 42 20.91 10.96 -24.04
CA GLU A 42 22.05 11.50 -23.30
C GLU A 42 21.94 13.01 -23.11
N ASP A 43 21.68 13.77 -24.20
CA ASP A 43 21.55 15.23 -24.14
C ASP A 43 20.32 15.66 -23.33
N ALA A 44 19.21 14.93 -23.47
CA ALA A 44 17.99 15.21 -22.71
C ALA A 44 18.20 14.99 -21.20
N LEU A 45 18.87 13.91 -20.82
CA LEU A 45 19.20 13.61 -19.42
C LEU A 45 20.18 14.64 -18.84
N ASP A 46 21.24 14.99 -19.58
CA ASP A 46 22.21 16.00 -19.15
C ASP A 46 21.53 17.36 -18.92
N ARG A 47 20.64 17.76 -19.83
CA ARG A 47 19.86 19.00 -19.72
C ARG A 47 18.99 19.06 -18.47
N VAL A 48 18.25 17.99 -18.15
CA VAL A 48 17.37 17.99 -16.96
C VAL A 48 18.15 17.87 -15.66
N ARG A 49 19.30 17.19 -15.65
CA ARG A 49 20.22 17.12 -14.50
C ARG A 49 20.84 18.47 -14.18
N LYS A 50 21.28 19.20 -15.20
CA LYS A 50 21.83 20.56 -15.05
C LYS A 50 20.77 21.60 -14.64
N ASN A 51 19.49 21.32 -14.87
CA ASN A 51 18.40 22.22 -14.51
C ASN A 51 17.19 21.44 -13.96
N PRO A 52 17.22 21.06 -12.66
CA PRO A 52 16.15 20.29 -12.02
C PRO A 52 14.77 20.95 -12.03
N ASP A 53 14.69 22.28 -12.18
CA ASP A 53 13.42 23.00 -12.29
C ASP A 53 12.63 22.59 -13.54
N ILE A 54 13.31 22.13 -14.59
CA ILE A 54 12.67 21.56 -15.78
C ILE A 54 11.86 20.33 -15.40
N VAL A 55 12.43 19.44 -14.57
CA VAL A 55 11.77 18.21 -14.11
C VAL A 55 10.53 18.58 -13.30
N ARG A 56 10.69 19.44 -12.27
CA ARG A 56 9.59 19.90 -11.42
C ARG A 56 8.45 20.48 -12.24
N ARG A 57 8.74 21.40 -13.15
CA ARG A 57 7.74 22.05 -13.99
C ARG A 57 7.03 21.06 -14.91
N ARG A 58 7.77 20.16 -15.58
CA ARG A 58 7.17 19.20 -16.52
C ARG A 58 6.27 18.20 -15.82
N ILE A 59 6.76 17.55 -14.77
CA ILE A 59 5.97 16.56 -14.02
C ILE A 59 4.70 17.21 -13.44
N THR A 60 4.83 18.41 -12.87
CA THR A 60 3.67 19.16 -12.37
C THR A 60 2.66 19.49 -13.47
N ASN A 61 3.12 19.94 -14.64
CA ASN A 61 2.24 20.22 -15.77
C ASN A 61 1.56 18.93 -16.27
N PHE A 62 2.27 17.81 -16.39
CA PHE A 62 1.66 16.54 -16.81
C PHE A 62 0.55 16.09 -15.87
N LEU A 63 0.73 16.24 -14.56
CA LEU A 63 -0.28 15.93 -13.55
C LEU A 63 -1.48 16.88 -13.63
N ARG A 64 -1.22 18.19 -13.69
CA ARG A 64 -2.24 19.25 -13.74
C ARG A 64 -3.08 19.19 -15.02
N ASP A 65 -2.43 18.99 -16.17
CA ASP A 65 -3.04 19.07 -17.50
C ASP A 65 -3.69 17.74 -17.92
N GLY A 66 -3.66 16.71 -17.07
CA GLY A 66 -4.31 15.41 -17.34
C GLY A 66 -3.50 14.48 -18.25
N HIS A 67 -2.24 14.78 -18.53
CA HIS A 67 -1.36 13.97 -19.38
C HIS A 67 -0.76 12.78 -18.59
N HIS A 68 -1.61 12.01 -17.93
CA HIS A 68 -1.18 11.01 -16.93
C HIS A 68 -0.52 9.77 -17.53
N SER A 69 -0.68 9.51 -18.84
CA SER A 69 -0.07 8.35 -19.52
C SER A 69 1.46 8.35 -19.41
N VAL A 70 2.11 9.52 -19.33
CA VAL A 70 3.57 9.61 -19.17
C VAL A 70 4.06 9.00 -17.85
N LEU A 71 3.20 8.97 -16.82
CA LEU A 71 3.52 8.41 -15.51
C LEU A 71 3.50 6.87 -15.53
N GLU A 72 2.99 6.24 -16.59
CA GLU A 72 3.04 4.78 -16.73
C GLU A 72 4.46 4.25 -16.96
N PHE A 73 5.39 5.12 -17.36
CA PHE A 73 6.78 4.81 -17.63
C PHE A 73 7.69 4.85 -16.39
N MET A 74 7.13 5.05 -15.19
CA MET A 74 7.82 4.89 -13.92
C MET A 74 6.92 4.19 -12.91
N GLY A 75 7.51 3.60 -11.87
CA GLY A 75 6.71 2.90 -10.87
C GLY A 75 7.53 2.15 -9.85
N ALA A 76 6.83 1.34 -9.05
CA ALA A 76 7.41 0.66 -7.90
C ALA A 76 6.82 -0.73 -7.67
N SER A 77 7.60 -1.53 -6.95
CA SER A 77 7.30 -2.91 -6.64
C SER A 77 7.49 -3.17 -5.15
N TRP A 78 6.52 -3.84 -4.52
CA TRP A 78 6.49 -4.07 -3.08
C TRP A 78 6.19 -5.51 -2.72
N LEU A 79 6.90 -6.02 -1.71
CA LEU A 79 6.48 -7.21 -0.98
C LEU A 79 5.61 -6.76 0.19
N ILE A 80 4.35 -7.18 0.18
CA ILE A 80 3.36 -6.84 1.19
C ILE A 80 2.97 -8.10 1.93
N GLU A 81 2.83 -8.00 3.24
CA GLU A 81 2.24 -9.03 4.08
C GLU A 81 1.03 -8.44 4.81
N GLY A 82 -0.13 -9.03 4.59
CA GLY A 82 -1.41 -8.60 5.16
C GLY A 82 -2.42 -9.75 5.17
N SER A 83 -3.65 -9.48 5.59
CA SER A 83 -4.72 -10.46 5.65
C SER A 83 -5.24 -10.85 4.26
N ARG A 84 -5.86 -12.03 4.13
CA ARG A 84 -6.59 -12.42 2.92
C ARG A 84 -7.70 -11.42 2.60
N ALA A 85 -8.37 -10.85 3.62
CA ALA A 85 -9.36 -9.78 3.45
C ALA A 85 -8.78 -8.58 2.70
N PHE A 86 -7.62 -8.10 3.14
CA PHE A 86 -6.89 -7.03 2.47
C PHE A 86 -6.54 -7.41 1.03
N THR A 87 -5.98 -8.62 0.81
CA THR A 87 -5.54 -8.99 -0.54
C THR A 87 -6.70 -9.07 -1.54
N HIS A 88 -7.92 -9.43 -1.09
CA HIS A 88 -9.11 -9.40 -1.94
C HIS A 88 -9.52 -7.98 -2.37
N GLU A 89 -9.22 -6.95 -1.58
CA GLU A 89 -9.38 -5.55 -1.98
C GLU A 89 -8.25 -5.08 -2.91
N LEU A 90 -7.00 -5.48 -2.61
CA LEU A 90 -5.82 -5.12 -3.39
C LEU A 90 -5.94 -5.58 -4.84
N VAL A 91 -6.25 -6.86 -5.08
CA VAL A 91 -6.27 -7.45 -6.44
C VAL A 91 -7.38 -6.90 -7.34
N ARG A 92 -8.27 -6.04 -6.81
CA ARG A 92 -9.26 -5.32 -7.62
C ARG A 92 -8.63 -4.21 -8.47
N HIS A 93 -7.40 -3.81 -8.17
CA HIS A 93 -6.60 -2.89 -8.97
C HIS A 93 -5.97 -3.64 -10.15
N ARG A 94 -6.64 -3.62 -11.30
CA ARG A 94 -6.31 -4.48 -12.45
C ARG A 94 -5.10 -4.00 -13.25
N VAL A 95 -4.70 -2.73 -13.11
CA VAL A 95 -3.52 -2.16 -13.79
C VAL A 95 -2.28 -2.35 -12.91
N ALA A 96 -2.04 -3.59 -12.51
CA ALA A 96 -0.95 -4.00 -11.63
C ALA A 96 -0.61 -5.47 -11.91
N SER A 97 0.56 -5.94 -11.43
CA SER A 97 0.88 -7.37 -11.45
C SER A 97 1.02 -7.90 -10.04
N TYR A 98 0.61 -9.15 -9.83
CA TYR A 98 0.56 -9.78 -8.51
C TYR A 98 1.20 -11.17 -8.55
N TRP A 99 2.02 -11.46 -7.55
CA TRP A 99 2.43 -12.80 -7.22
C TRP A 99 2.14 -13.07 -5.75
N GLN A 100 1.12 -13.89 -5.49
CA GLN A 100 0.60 -14.12 -4.16
C GLN A 100 0.93 -15.52 -3.65
N GLU A 101 1.20 -15.60 -2.35
CA GLU A 101 1.33 -16.84 -1.59
C GLU A 101 0.07 -17.71 -1.79
N SER A 102 0.27 -18.91 -2.33
CA SER A 102 -0.83 -19.81 -2.67
C SER A 102 -1.24 -20.66 -1.48
N GLN A 103 -2.52 -20.58 -1.12
CA GLN A 103 -3.09 -21.48 -0.11
C GLN A 103 -3.26 -22.92 -0.58
N ARG A 104 -2.94 -23.23 -1.85
CA ARG A 104 -2.91 -24.61 -2.39
C ARG A 104 -1.52 -25.24 -2.31
N TYR A 105 -0.46 -24.43 -2.38
CA TYR A 105 0.92 -24.93 -2.46
C TYR A 105 1.70 -24.75 -1.16
N VAL A 106 1.36 -23.74 -0.35
CA VAL A 106 2.00 -23.52 0.95
C VAL A 106 1.30 -24.39 1.99
N ASP A 107 2.06 -25.25 2.64
CA ASP A 107 1.56 -26.07 3.73
C ASP A 107 1.59 -25.29 5.05
N TYR A 108 0.46 -24.67 5.39
CA TYR A 108 0.37 -23.86 6.61
C TYR A 108 0.48 -24.68 7.89
N ALA A 109 0.17 -25.99 7.85
CA ALA A 109 0.24 -26.88 9.00
C ALA A 109 1.69 -27.07 9.48
N LYS A 110 2.68 -26.80 8.62
CA LYS A 110 4.12 -26.83 8.96
C LYS A 110 4.60 -25.52 9.63
N GLY A 111 3.79 -24.97 10.54
CA GLY A 111 4.15 -23.80 11.35
C GLY A 111 4.05 -22.46 10.64
N GLN A 112 3.29 -22.35 9.54
CA GLN A 112 3.09 -21.08 8.82
C GLN A 112 1.70 -20.44 9.07
N LEU A 113 0.90 -21.00 9.97
CA LEU A 113 -0.35 -20.39 10.44
C LEU A 113 -0.04 -19.05 11.10
N ARG A 114 -0.49 -17.97 10.46
CA ARG A 114 -0.26 -16.59 10.84
C ARG A 114 -1.51 -15.80 10.55
N TYR A 115 -1.85 -14.87 11.42
CA TYR A 115 -3.06 -14.07 11.30
C TYR A 115 -2.73 -12.59 11.38
N VAL A 116 -3.49 -11.77 10.67
CA VAL A 116 -3.32 -10.31 10.63
C VAL A 116 -4.61 -9.68 11.13
N LEU A 117 -4.52 -9.02 12.29
CA LEU A 117 -5.64 -8.36 12.96
C LEU A 117 -5.13 -7.13 13.72
N PRO A 118 -5.96 -6.08 13.86
CA PRO A 118 -5.70 -5.00 14.81
C PRO A 118 -5.52 -5.53 16.25
N PRO A 119 -4.64 -4.92 17.08
CA PRO A 119 -4.38 -5.39 18.44
C PRO A 119 -5.63 -5.53 19.32
N LYS A 120 -6.61 -4.63 19.18
CA LYS A 120 -7.89 -4.73 19.92
C LYS A 120 -8.66 -6.01 19.56
N LEU A 121 -8.73 -6.36 18.28
CA LEU A 121 -9.44 -7.55 17.80
C LEU A 121 -8.69 -8.85 18.08
N ALA A 122 -7.37 -8.79 18.23
CA ALA A 122 -6.56 -9.95 18.60
C ALA A 122 -7.01 -10.56 19.95
N SER A 123 -7.35 -9.70 20.92
CA SER A 123 -7.82 -10.14 22.24
C SER A 123 -9.20 -10.80 22.21
N GLU A 124 -10.08 -10.36 21.31
CA GLU A 124 -11.46 -10.85 21.20
C GLU A 124 -11.56 -12.11 20.33
N LEU A 125 -10.73 -12.20 19.28
CA LEU A 125 -10.82 -13.26 18.26
C LEU A 125 -9.76 -14.36 18.43
N GLY A 126 -8.78 -14.19 19.33
CA GLY A 126 -7.65 -15.09 19.47
C GLY A 126 -8.05 -16.56 19.66
N SER A 127 -8.94 -16.86 20.60
CA SER A 127 -9.39 -18.24 20.87
C SER A 127 -10.09 -18.89 19.66
N TYR A 128 -10.87 -18.12 18.90
CA TYR A 128 -11.49 -18.60 17.67
C TYR A 128 -10.45 -18.93 16.60
N LEU A 129 -9.43 -18.09 16.44
CA LEU A 129 -8.34 -18.33 15.50
C LEU A 129 -7.50 -19.55 15.88
N GLU A 130 -7.27 -19.77 17.18
CA GLU A 130 -6.59 -20.97 17.69
C GLU A 130 -7.37 -22.23 17.33
N ASN A 131 -8.68 -22.23 17.60
CA ASN A 131 -9.56 -23.35 17.27
C ASN A 131 -9.59 -23.63 15.76
N VAL A 132 -9.65 -22.58 14.94
CA VAL A 132 -9.58 -22.72 13.47
C VAL A 132 -8.22 -23.25 13.02
N GLY A 133 -7.12 -22.83 13.66
CA GLY A 133 -5.79 -23.36 13.40
C GLY A 133 -5.68 -24.86 13.69
N HIS A 134 -6.16 -25.30 14.86
CA HIS A 134 -6.23 -26.73 15.21
C HIS A 134 -7.10 -27.51 14.23
N ALA A 135 -8.27 -26.97 13.87
CA ALA A 135 -9.18 -27.61 12.92
C ALA A 135 -8.55 -27.72 11.52
N TYR A 136 -7.81 -26.72 11.05
CA TYR A 136 -7.07 -26.78 9.80
C TYR A 136 -5.97 -27.85 9.82
N VAL A 137 -5.18 -27.92 10.91
CA VAL A 137 -4.15 -28.96 11.07
C VAL A 137 -4.76 -30.36 11.07
N GLY A 138 -5.90 -30.53 11.76
CA GLY A 138 -6.67 -31.78 11.75
C GLY A 138 -7.16 -32.13 10.34
N ALA A 139 -7.77 -31.19 9.62
CA ALA A 139 -8.20 -31.39 8.24
C ALA A 139 -7.04 -31.78 7.31
N ARG A 140 -5.86 -31.19 7.50
CA ARG A 140 -4.66 -31.50 6.70
C ARG A 140 -4.12 -32.92 6.90
N SER A 141 -4.52 -33.63 7.95
CA SER A 141 -4.16 -35.04 8.15
C SER A 141 -4.88 -36.01 7.19
N SER A 142 -6.00 -35.58 6.61
CA SER A 142 -6.86 -36.44 5.77
C SER A 142 -7.33 -35.78 4.47
N MET A 143 -7.12 -34.48 4.29
CA MET A 143 -7.55 -33.71 3.11
C MET A 143 -6.38 -33.02 2.43
N GLU A 144 -6.45 -32.87 1.10
CA GLU A 144 -5.51 -32.07 0.32
C GLU A 144 -5.56 -30.58 0.70
N PRO A 145 -4.47 -29.80 0.49
CA PRO A 145 -4.43 -28.38 0.85
C PRO A 145 -5.57 -27.56 0.22
N GLU A 146 -5.98 -27.91 -1.01
CA GLU A 146 -7.05 -27.22 -1.76
C GLU A 146 -8.43 -27.35 -1.10
N ASP A 147 -8.70 -28.45 -0.41
CA ASP A 147 -9.96 -28.68 0.29
C ASP A 147 -9.87 -28.22 1.76
N ALA A 148 -8.76 -28.52 2.44
CA ALA A 148 -8.55 -28.12 3.82
C ALA A 148 -8.62 -26.59 4.01
N ARG A 149 -8.20 -25.80 2.99
CA ARG A 149 -8.19 -24.33 3.07
C ARG A 149 -9.58 -23.70 3.22
N TYR A 150 -10.68 -24.39 2.94
CA TYR A 150 -12.04 -23.83 3.11
C TYR A 150 -12.32 -23.39 4.55
N ILE A 151 -11.58 -23.91 5.53
CA ILE A 151 -11.69 -23.50 6.94
C ILE A 151 -10.86 -22.25 7.29
N LEU A 152 -9.90 -21.85 6.43
CA LEU A 152 -9.01 -20.74 6.74
C LEU A 152 -9.76 -19.40 6.73
N PRO A 153 -9.57 -18.54 7.74
CA PRO A 153 -10.34 -17.32 7.87
C PRO A 153 -9.76 -16.19 7.00
N ASN A 154 -10.56 -15.15 6.78
CA ASN A 154 -10.12 -13.92 6.10
C ASN A 154 -8.94 -13.22 6.81
N ALA A 155 -8.77 -13.44 8.11
CA ALA A 155 -7.66 -12.94 8.91
C ALA A 155 -6.33 -13.66 8.60
N MET A 156 -6.34 -14.77 7.86
CA MET A 156 -5.12 -15.50 7.50
C MET A 156 -4.14 -14.57 6.78
N ALA A 157 -2.89 -14.55 7.21
CA ALA A 157 -1.85 -13.76 6.58
C ALA A 157 -1.51 -14.33 5.21
N SER A 158 -1.19 -13.43 4.27
CA SER A 158 -0.71 -13.77 2.93
C SER A 158 0.36 -12.77 2.52
N ARG A 159 1.41 -13.29 1.89
CA ARG A 159 2.41 -12.46 1.22
C ARG A 159 1.99 -12.25 -0.23
N VAL A 160 2.13 -11.03 -0.70
CA VAL A 160 1.89 -10.67 -2.11
C VAL A 160 2.98 -9.73 -2.58
N TRP A 161 3.66 -10.11 -3.65
CA TRP A 161 4.52 -9.22 -4.40
C TRP A 161 3.67 -8.51 -5.45
N VAL A 162 3.62 -7.19 -5.37
CA VAL A 162 2.80 -6.35 -6.25
C VAL A 162 3.67 -5.29 -6.93
N GLN A 163 3.39 -5.02 -8.20
CA GLN A 163 3.98 -3.89 -8.92
C GLN A 163 2.91 -3.02 -9.58
N MET A 164 3.08 -1.70 -9.49
CA MET A 164 2.19 -0.70 -10.06
C MET A 164 3.01 0.41 -10.72
N ASN A 165 2.61 0.85 -11.91
CA ASN A 165 3.14 2.09 -12.45
C ASN A 165 2.64 3.30 -11.65
N ALA A 166 3.28 4.46 -11.81
CA ALA A 166 2.98 5.64 -11.02
C ALA A 166 1.58 6.21 -11.31
N ARG A 167 1.05 6.06 -12.53
CA ARG A 167 -0.34 6.42 -12.83
C ARG A 167 -1.32 5.61 -11.98
N GLU A 168 -1.20 4.28 -11.99
CA GLU A 168 -2.06 3.42 -11.18
C GLU A 168 -1.88 3.70 -9.70
N PHE A 169 -0.64 3.72 -9.20
CA PHE A 169 -0.39 3.87 -7.77
C PHE A 169 -0.88 5.22 -7.25
N PHE A 170 -0.42 6.32 -7.84
CA PHE A 170 -0.67 7.65 -7.29
C PHE A 170 -2.05 8.21 -7.62
N LEU A 171 -2.59 7.94 -8.81
CA LEU A 171 -3.82 8.59 -9.28
C LEU A 171 -5.06 7.70 -9.18
N ASN A 172 -4.90 6.39 -8.99
CA ASN A 172 -6.03 5.47 -8.83
C ASN A 172 -6.03 4.77 -7.46
N PHE A 173 -4.95 4.06 -7.11
CA PHE A 173 -4.85 3.31 -5.86
C PHE A 173 -4.89 4.23 -4.62
N MET A 174 -4.05 5.26 -4.59
CA MET A 174 -3.96 6.15 -3.42
C MET A 174 -5.29 6.87 -3.09
N PRO A 175 -6.00 7.53 -4.03
CA PRO A 175 -7.28 8.17 -3.73
C PRO A 175 -8.36 7.19 -3.26
N LEU A 176 -8.42 5.99 -3.84
CA LEU A 176 -9.40 4.97 -3.47
C LEU A 176 -9.10 4.33 -2.11
N ARG A 177 -7.83 4.06 -1.82
CA ARG A 177 -7.44 3.21 -0.69
C ARG A 177 -6.99 3.97 0.54
N THR A 178 -6.65 5.25 0.39
CA THR A 178 -6.42 6.13 1.55
C THR A 178 -7.65 6.97 1.93
N GLY A 179 -8.78 6.86 1.24
CA GLY A 179 -10.02 7.54 1.63
C GLY A 179 -10.57 7.08 2.99
N LEU A 180 -11.35 7.94 3.64
CA LEU A 180 -11.93 7.68 4.97
C LEU A 180 -12.92 6.50 4.97
N GLY A 181 -13.53 6.20 3.82
CA GLY A 181 -14.41 5.04 3.63
C GLY A 181 -13.68 3.71 3.34
N ALA A 182 -12.37 3.73 3.13
CA ALA A 182 -11.61 2.51 2.82
C ALA A 182 -11.47 1.60 4.04
N PHE A 183 -11.36 0.29 3.78
CA PHE A 183 -11.04 -0.69 4.82
C PHE A 183 -9.71 -0.34 5.52
N HIS A 184 -9.69 -0.33 6.85
CA HIS A 184 -8.58 0.22 7.62
C HIS A 184 -7.24 -0.48 7.38
N GLU A 185 -7.22 -1.77 7.02
CA GLU A 185 -5.97 -2.47 6.69
C GLU A 185 -5.37 -1.99 5.38
N ILE A 186 -6.17 -1.93 4.31
CA ILE A 186 -5.68 -1.44 3.01
C ILE A 186 -5.30 0.04 3.09
N ARG A 187 -5.99 0.82 3.94
CA ARG A 187 -5.63 2.22 4.20
C ARG A 187 -4.26 2.36 4.86
N LEU A 188 -3.99 1.58 5.91
CA LEU A 188 -2.67 1.54 6.53
C LEU A 188 -1.60 1.14 5.51
N ILE A 189 -1.83 0.04 4.78
CA ILE A 189 -0.88 -0.48 3.80
C ILE A 189 -0.62 0.54 2.69
N ALA A 190 -1.65 1.23 2.18
CA ALA A 190 -1.49 2.25 1.16
C ALA A 190 -0.63 3.42 1.64
N TRP A 191 -0.80 3.87 2.89
CA TRP A 191 0.08 4.90 3.47
C TRP A 191 1.51 4.41 3.68
N LEU A 192 1.71 3.16 4.11
CA LEU A 192 3.04 2.56 4.22
C LEU A 192 3.71 2.43 2.84
N MET A 193 2.98 2.08 1.79
CA MET A 193 3.48 2.09 0.41
C MET A 193 3.86 3.50 -0.02
N PHE A 194 2.99 4.49 0.20
CA PHE A 194 3.25 5.88 -0.17
C PHE A 194 4.48 6.45 0.54
N ASN A 195 4.65 6.13 1.83
CA ASN A 195 5.84 6.50 2.60
C ASN A 195 7.15 6.05 1.93
N THR A 196 7.16 4.86 1.32
CA THR A 196 8.38 4.33 0.66
C THR A 196 8.74 5.06 -0.64
N LEU A 197 7.86 5.93 -1.15
CA LEU A 197 8.03 6.62 -2.42
C LEU A 197 8.23 8.13 -2.30
N LEU A 198 8.17 8.69 -1.08
CA LEU A 198 8.31 10.13 -0.86
C LEU A 198 9.64 10.69 -1.37
N ASP A 199 10.73 9.93 -1.23
CA ASP A 199 12.06 10.30 -1.73
C ASP A 199 12.31 9.83 -3.18
N LYS A 200 11.55 8.83 -3.66
CA LYS A 200 11.73 8.25 -5.00
C LYS A 200 11.03 9.04 -6.10
N PHE A 201 9.85 9.58 -5.80
CA PHE A 201 9.05 10.39 -6.72
C PHE A 201 8.55 11.67 -6.01
N PRO A 202 9.47 12.54 -5.54
CA PRO A 202 9.12 13.65 -4.65
C PRO A 202 8.15 14.65 -5.26
N ILE A 203 8.23 14.93 -6.58
CA ILE A 203 7.34 15.92 -7.22
C ILE A 203 5.92 15.36 -7.31
N THR A 204 5.79 14.12 -7.77
CA THR A 204 4.53 13.40 -7.96
C THR A 204 3.88 13.14 -6.61
N ALA A 205 4.63 12.63 -5.63
CA ALA A 205 4.12 12.35 -4.29
C ALA A 205 3.60 13.63 -3.61
N ARG A 206 4.34 14.75 -3.71
CA ARG A 206 3.88 16.04 -3.17
C ARG A 206 2.61 16.53 -3.86
N TRP A 207 2.58 16.51 -5.20
CA TRP A 207 1.40 16.93 -5.95
C TRP A 207 0.17 16.08 -5.59
N VAL A 208 0.35 14.76 -5.48
CA VAL A 208 -0.72 13.83 -5.10
C VAL A 208 -1.20 14.13 -3.70
N TRP A 209 -0.30 14.30 -2.73
CA TRP A 209 -0.66 14.70 -1.37
C TRP A 209 -1.53 15.96 -1.34
N ASP A 210 -1.14 16.99 -2.10
CA ASP A 210 -1.87 18.27 -2.15
C ASP A 210 -3.24 18.19 -2.82
N ASN A 211 -3.44 17.20 -3.69
CA ASN A 211 -4.66 17.04 -4.47
C ASN A 211 -5.51 15.84 -4.06
N LEU A 212 -5.03 15.01 -3.12
CA LEU A 212 -5.61 13.70 -2.79
C LEU A 212 -7.13 13.74 -2.53
N PRO A 213 -7.67 14.71 -1.74
CA PRO A 213 -9.11 14.80 -1.51
C PRO A 213 -9.94 15.12 -2.76
N LYS A 214 -9.32 15.71 -3.79
CA LYS A 214 -9.97 16.07 -5.07
C LYS A 214 -9.91 14.94 -6.09
N LEU A 215 -9.01 13.97 -5.90
CA LEU A 215 -8.82 12.86 -6.84
C LEU A 215 -9.91 11.78 -6.69
N HIS A 216 -10.71 11.78 -5.62
CA HIS A 216 -11.85 10.89 -5.47
C HIS A 216 -12.99 11.59 -4.71
N PRO A 217 -14.25 11.58 -5.21
CA PRO A 217 -15.36 12.31 -4.60
C PRO A 217 -15.65 11.88 -3.16
N ASP A 218 -15.52 10.59 -2.85
CA ASP A 218 -15.78 10.05 -1.50
C ASP A 218 -14.55 10.03 -0.60
N TYR A 219 -13.45 10.71 -0.95
CA TYR A 219 -12.22 10.66 -0.15
C TYR A 219 -12.48 11.07 1.31
N CYS A 220 -13.24 12.15 1.50
CA CYS A 220 -13.59 12.76 2.78
C CYS A 220 -14.88 12.21 3.42
N ARG A 221 -15.31 10.99 3.05
CA ARG A 221 -16.56 10.42 3.54
C ARG A 221 -16.65 10.44 5.08
N ASN A 222 -17.76 10.94 5.61
CA ASN A 222 -18.05 11.06 7.05
C ASN A 222 -17.07 11.95 7.85
N VAL A 223 -16.34 12.88 7.21
CA VAL A 223 -15.40 13.78 7.90
C VAL A 223 -16.04 14.55 9.05
N ASP A 224 -17.31 14.95 8.94
CA ASP A 224 -18.04 15.67 9.99
C ASP A 224 -18.14 14.91 11.32
N LYS A 225 -18.14 13.57 11.29
CA LYS A 225 -18.15 12.74 12.51
C LYS A 225 -16.76 12.59 13.10
N LEU A 226 -15.73 12.69 12.27
CA LEU A 226 -14.34 12.43 12.63
C LEU A 226 -13.59 13.68 13.05
N LYS A 227 -14.01 14.87 12.59
CA LYS A 227 -13.32 16.13 12.91
C LYS A 227 -13.26 16.42 14.40
N THR A 228 -14.31 16.09 15.15
CA THR A 228 -14.34 16.26 16.61
C THR A 228 -13.40 15.29 17.32
N ILE A 229 -13.21 14.08 16.77
CA ILE A 229 -12.34 13.04 17.34
C ILE A 229 -10.87 13.40 17.12
N TYR A 230 -10.53 13.84 15.91
CA TYR A 230 -9.13 14.05 15.50
C TYR A 230 -8.67 15.52 15.55
N GLY A 231 -9.58 16.46 15.83
CA GLY A 231 -9.30 17.89 15.96
C GLY A 231 -8.91 18.58 14.65
N THR A 232 -9.29 18.03 13.49
CA THR A 232 -8.98 18.60 12.17
C THR A 232 -10.03 18.17 11.15
N GLU A 233 -10.26 18.99 10.12
CA GLU A 233 -11.09 18.66 8.95
C GLU A 233 -10.26 18.15 7.77
N ASP A 234 -8.92 18.12 7.89
CA ASP A 234 -8.06 17.56 6.84
C ASP A 234 -8.18 16.03 6.80
N CYS A 235 -8.95 15.56 5.82
CA CYS A 235 -9.22 14.14 5.62
C CYS A 235 -7.96 13.29 5.43
N ARG A 236 -6.87 13.85 4.91
CA ARG A 236 -5.60 13.13 4.74
C ARG A 236 -4.97 12.85 6.09
N VAL A 237 -4.96 13.86 6.97
CA VAL A 237 -4.44 13.75 8.34
C VAL A 237 -5.28 12.78 9.16
N ILE A 238 -6.62 12.87 9.07
CA ILE A 238 -7.53 11.93 9.73
C ILE A 238 -7.28 10.50 9.22
N SER A 239 -7.17 10.34 7.91
CA SER A 239 -6.92 9.04 7.26
C SER A 239 -5.66 8.35 7.78
N ILE A 240 -4.55 9.11 7.90
CA ILE A 240 -3.30 8.59 8.47
C ILE A 240 -3.49 8.28 9.95
N LYS A 241 -3.92 9.24 10.77
CA LYS A 241 -4.03 9.04 12.22
C LYS A 241 -4.90 7.82 12.57
N ASP A 242 -6.09 7.73 11.98
CA ASP A 242 -7.01 6.63 12.22
C ASP A 242 -6.42 5.27 11.82
N ALA A 243 -5.78 5.20 10.64
CA ALA A 243 -5.18 3.97 10.17
C ALA A 243 -4.04 3.51 11.10
N PHE A 244 -3.15 4.40 11.51
CA PHE A 244 -2.01 4.03 12.35
C PHE A 244 -2.43 3.73 13.80
N GLU A 245 -3.32 4.52 14.38
CA GLU A 245 -3.85 4.31 15.73
C GLU A 245 -4.58 2.97 15.86
N LYS A 246 -5.43 2.62 14.88
CA LYS A 246 -6.19 1.37 14.88
C LYS A 246 -5.29 0.13 14.96
N TRP A 247 -4.11 0.20 14.36
CA TRP A 247 -3.13 -0.88 14.34
C TRP A 247 -2.06 -0.77 15.43
N GLY A 248 -2.05 0.32 16.22
CA GLY A 248 -1.01 0.57 17.22
C GLY A 248 0.39 0.71 16.61
N ILE A 249 0.47 1.25 15.39
CA ILE A 249 1.74 1.43 14.66
C ILE A 249 2.08 2.92 14.68
N GLU A 250 3.35 3.25 14.93
CA GLU A 250 3.81 4.65 14.84
C GLU A 250 3.81 5.14 13.39
N ILE A 251 3.39 6.39 13.19
CA ILE A 251 3.45 7.04 11.88
C ILE A 251 4.92 7.26 11.52
N PRO A 252 5.41 6.74 10.38
CA PRO A 252 6.78 6.95 9.92
C PRO A 252 7.15 8.43 9.82
N THR A 253 8.41 8.77 10.12
CA THR A 253 8.91 10.15 10.12
C THR A 253 8.60 10.93 8.83
N PRO A 254 8.84 10.39 7.62
CA PRO A 254 8.54 11.14 6.39
C PRO A 254 7.05 11.49 6.25
N LEU A 255 6.14 10.61 6.67
CA LEU A 255 4.70 10.92 6.70
C LEU A 255 4.36 11.97 7.76
N ARG A 256 4.98 11.92 8.94
CA ARG A 256 4.77 12.94 10.00
C ARG A 256 5.20 14.33 9.55
N GLU A 257 6.33 14.41 8.84
CA GLU A 257 6.83 15.65 8.25
C GLU A 257 5.85 16.18 7.19
N LEU A 258 5.33 15.29 6.32
CA LEU A 258 4.35 15.65 5.30
C LEU A 258 3.02 16.16 5.88
N ILE A 259 2.57 15.60 7.00
CA ILE A 259 1.38 16.08 7.73
C ILE A 259 1.61 17.47 8.35
N SER A 260 2.85 17.78 8.72
CA SER A 260 3.22 19.01 9.42
C SER A 260 3.61 20.16 8.49
N SER A 261 3.79 19.87 7.20
CA SER A 261 4.16 20.83 6.14
C SER A 261 2.95 21.48 5.47
#